data_AF-A0A3E0GWZ2-F1
#
_entry.id   AF-A0A3E0GWZ2-F1
#
_cell.length_a   1.000
_cell.length_b   1.000
_cell.length_c   1.000
_cell.angle_alpha   90.00
_cell.angle_beta   90.00
_cell.angle_gamma   90.00
#
_symmetry.space_group_name_H-M   'P 1'
#
loop_
_entity.id
_entity.type
_entity.pdbx_description
1 polymer ?
#
loop_
_entity_poly.entity_id
_entity_poly.type
_entity_poly.pdbx_seq_one_letter_code
_entity_poly.pdbx_strand_id
1 'polypeptide(L)'
;MIARSLSDLGQPVALDPIAIRAELGPFSLCARCGGQVAAARRADEHRVLDKQSWHRHAEDMLALHRRTGSATALLFLDLDHFKRINDTYGHVAGNQVLDAISAILERSTRPEDLLGRYGDEFLILLADTSLSDALHVARRIHDAVRALRLSVPAIGGGTATITTVTTSLGVAGYSPGHHRTVDDLVVEADTALYAAKNSGRDQICPAPPRPRLAR
;
A
#
# COMPACT_ATOMS: atom_id res chain seq x y z
N MET A 1 -59.27 34.25 8.37
CA MET A 1 -59.54 35.37 9.31
C MET A 1 -59.45 34.77 10.70
N ILE A 2 -58.48 35.06 11.56
CA ILE A 2 -58.04 36.35 12.08
C ILE A 2 -56.52 36.32 12.35
N ALA A 3 -55.86 37.45 12.10
CA ALA A 3 -54.43 37.70 12.30
C ALA A 3 -54.08 38.10 13.74
N ARG A 4 -52.81 37.90 14.14
CA ARG A 4 -51.92 38.75 14.99
C ARG A 4 -50.65 37.93 15.29
N SER A 5 -49.46 38.27 14.80
CA SER A 5 -48.60 39.46 15.01
C SER A 5 -47.85 39.47 16.35
N LEU A 6 -46.54 39.24 16.20
CA LEU A 6 -45.38 39.94 16.80
C LEU A 6 -45.01 39.75 18.28
N SER A 7 -43.74 39.35 18.43
CA SER A 7 -42.75 39.79 19.42
C SER A 7 -42.92 39.29 20.85
N ASP A 8 -41.96 38.51 21.35
CA ASP A 8 -40.87 39.09 22.12
C ASP A 8 -39.76 38.06 22.42
N LEU A 9 -38.59 38.57 22.80
CA LEU A 9 -37.45 37.93 23.47
C LEU A 9 -36.26 37.42 22.62
N GLY A 10 -35.21 38.24 22.62
CA GLY A 10 -33.86 37.75 22.94
C GLY A 10 -32.80 37.79 21.83
N GLN A 11 -32.19 38.95 21.62
CA GLN A 11 -30.92 39.14 20.90
C GLN A 11 -29.70 38.65 21.75
N PRO A 12 -28.49 38.50 21.15
CA PRO A 12 -27.58 37.38 21.38
C PRO A 12 -26.46 37.66 22.38
N VAL A 13 -25.81 36.60 22.88
CA VAL A 13 -24.50 36.68 23.54
C VAL A 13 -23.47 36.04 22.62
N ALA A 14 -22.40 36.78 22.33
CA ALA A 14 -21.32 36.39 21.44
C ALA A 14 -20.01 36.20 22.23
N LEU A 15 -19.18 35.27 21.71
CA LEU A 15 -17.72 35.09 21.90
C LEU A 15 -17.29 34.46 23.25
N ASP A 16 -16.33 33.54 23.34
CA ASP A 16 -15.02 33.53 22.67
C ASP A 16 -14.37 32.10 22.68
N PRO A 17 -13.14 31.87 22.17
CA PRO A 17 -12.72 30.64 21.51
C PRO A 17 -11.65 29.88 22.35
N ILE A 18 -11.13 28.79 21.79
CA ILE A 18 -9.94 28.07 22.26
C ILE A 18 -10.13 27.27 23.57
N ALA A 19 -10.32 25.96 23.39
CA ALA A 19 -9.70 24.97 24.26
C ALA A 19 -8.92 23.96 23.38
N ILE A 20 -7.81 24.42 22.80
CA ILE A 20 -6.74 23.53 22.35
C ILE A 20 -5.90 23.20 23.59
N ARG A 21 -6.03 21.97 24.09
CA ARG A 21 -4.96 21.06 24.54
C ARG A 21 -5.54 20.00 25.46
N ALA A 22 -5.43 18.74 25.04
CA ALA A 22 -4.89 17.67 25.87
C ALA A 22 -4.53 16.49 24.97
N GLU A 23 -3.23 16.42 24.66
CA GLU A 23 -2.42 15.21 24.48
C GLU A 23 -3.16 13.87 24.39
N LEU A 24 -3.19 13.30 23.19
CA LEU A 24 -3.28 11.85 23.02
C LEU A 24 -2.22 11.45 21.99
N GLY A 25 -1.14 10.85 22.49
CA GLY A 25 -0.08 10.28 21.68
C GLY A 25 -0.57 9.13 20.77
N PRO A 26 0.31 8.59 19.91
CA PRO A 26 -0.07 7.70 18.80
C PRO A 26 -0.46 6.26 19.22
N PHE A 27 -0.76 6.03 20.49
CA PHE A 27 -1.00 4.69 21.05
C PHE A 27 -2.39 4.60 21.66
N SER A 28 -3.04 3.48 21.42
CA SER A 28 -4.23 3.04 22.15
C SER A 28 -3.85 1.92 23.11
N LEU A 29 -4.61 1.72 24.19
CA LEU A 29 -4.36 0.66 25.15
C LEU A 29 -5.13 -0.60 24.76
N CYS A 30 -4.42 -1.73 24.64
CA CYS A 30 -5.04 -3.01 24.40
C CYS A 30 -5.89 -3.40 25.62
N ALA A 31 -7.21 -3.48 25.44
CA ALA A 31 -8.15 -3.80 26.52
C ALA A 31 -7.95 -5.19 27.15
N ARG A 32 -7.10 -6.05 26.55
CA ARG A 32 -6.82 -7.41 27.03
C ARG A 32 -5.52 -7.55 27.82
N CYS A 33 -4.49 -6.75 27.53
CA CYS A 33 -3.18 -6.88 28.19
C CYS A 33 -2.62 -5.57 28.77
N GLY A 34 -3.31 -4.43 28.60
CA GLY A 34 -2.85 -3.12 29.05
C GLY A 34 -1.61 -2.60 28.31
N GLY A 35 -1.11 -3.33 27.30
CA GLY A 35 0.00 -2.89 26.47
C GLY A 35 -0.41 -1.76 25.52
N GLN A 36 0.55 -0.86 25.25
CA GLN A 36 0.39 0.15 24.20
C GLN A 36 0.37 -0.56 22.85
N VAL A 37 -0.73 -0.42 22.12
CA VAL A 37 -0.88 -0.86 20.73
C VAL A 37 -0.95 0.38 19.85
N ALA A 38 -0.24 0.36 18.72
CA ALA A 38 -0.29 1.46 17.75
C ALA A 38 -1.76 1.72 17.40
N ALA A 39 -2.22 2.97 17.55
CA ALA A 39 -3.58 3.33 17.19
C ALA A 39 -3.78 3.03 15.69
N ALA A 40 -4.90 2.39 15.34
CA ALA A 40 -5.32 2.23 13.95
C ALA A 40 -5.28 3.61 13.27
N ARG A 41 -4.43 3.75 12.25
CA ARG A 41 -4.15 5.03 11.61
C ARG A 41 -5.44 5.62 11.05
N ARG A 42 -5.66 6.92 11.30
CA ARG A 42 -6.62 7.69 10.52
C ARG A 42 -6.18 7.61 9.05
N ALA A 43 -7.13 7.26 8.19
CA ALA A 43 -6.96 7.23 6.74
C ALA A 43 -6.62 8.65 6.27
N ASP A 44 -5.34 8.96 6.20
CA ASP A 44 -4.84 10.15 5.53
C ASP A 44 -4.83 9.88 4.02
N GLU A 45 -5.12 10.91 3.24
CA GLU A 45 -5.64 10.89 1.86
C GLU A 45 -4.64 10.36 0.80
N HIS A 46 -3.45 9.92 1.21
CA HIS A 46 -2.42 9.33 0.35
C HIS A 46 -2.05 7.93 0.85
N ARG A 47 -2.73 6.91 0.32
CA ARG A 47 -2.47 5.51 0.72
C ARG A 47 -1.18 4.94 0.12
N VAL A 48 -0.61 5.59 -0.89
CA VAL A 48 0.65 5.19 -1.52
C VAL A 48 1.75 6.16 -1.11
N LEU A 49 2.73 5.63 -0.38
CA LEU A 49 3.84 6.38 0.19
C LEU A 49 4.99 6.55 -0.81
N ASP A 50 5.73 7.66 -0.68
CA ASP A 50 7.04 7.78 -1.31
C ASP A 50 8.06 6.81 -0.67
N LYS A 51 9.21 6.62 -1.32
CA LYS A 51 10.26 5.70 -0.87
C LYS A 51 10.73 5.94 0.57
N GLN A 52 10.96 7.19 0.95
CA GLN A 52 11.50 7.51 2.26
C GLN A 52 10.44 7.29 3.35
N SER A 53 9.20 7.71 3.07
CA SER A 53 8.07 7.51 3.96
C SER A 53 7.74 6.03 4.12
N TRP A 54 7.72 5.25 3.04
CA TRP A 54 7.47 3.81 3.10
C TRP A 54 8.53 3.09 3.94
N HIS A 55 9.82 3.36 3.69
CA HIS A 55 10.90 2.67 4.37
C HIS A 55 10.89 2.92 5.89
N ARG A 56 10.65 4.17 6.30
CA ARG A 56 10.51 4.53 7.72
C ARG A 56 9.38 3.75 8.39
N HIS A 57 8.22 3.66 7.74
CA HIS A 57 7.07 2.94 8.26
C HIS A 57 7.25 1.42 8.27
N ALA A 58 7.96 0.90 7.27
CA ALA A 58 8.32 -0.51 7.20
C ALA A 58 9.23 -0.91 8.37
N GLU A 59 10.20 -0.06 8.74
CA GLU A 59 11.07 -0.29 9.88
C GLU A 59 10.29 -0.33 11.20
N ASP A 60 9.34 0.60 11.39
CA ASP A 60 8.45 0.61 12.55
C ASP A 60 7.59 -0.66 12.64
N MET A 61 7.01 -1.09 11.52
CA MET A 61 6.19 -2.31 11.45
C MET A 61 7.02 -3.56 11.74
N LEU A 62 8.19 -3.70 11.10
CA LEU A 62 9.05 -4.87 11.29
C LEU A 62 9.60 -4.93 12.72
N ALA A 63 9.94 -3.79 13.31
CA ALA A 63 10.34 -3.72 14.71
C ALA A 63 9.21 -4.13 15.66
N LEU A 64 7.97 -3.74 15.38
CA LEU A 64 6.80 -4.20 16.13
C LEU A 64 6.61 -5.72 16.00
N HIS A 65 6.60 -6.26 14.78
CA HIS A 65 6.38 -7.69 14.54
C HIS A 65 7.47 -8.58 15.11
N ARG A 66 8.72 -8.09 15.13
CA ARG A 66 9.83 -8.75 15.83
C ARG A 66 9.58 -8.87 17.33
N ARG A 67 8.94 -7.87 17.96
CA ARG A 67 8.60 -7.89 19.40
C ARG A 67 7.37 -8.73 19.70
N THR A 68 6.35 -8.71 18.84
CA THR A 68 5.08 -9.42 19.05
C THR A 68 5.11 -10.87 18.56
N GLY A 69 6.14 -11.25 17.79
CA GLY A 69 6.21 -12.58 17.19
C GLY A 69 5.22 -12.76 16.03
N SER A 70 4.96 -11.69 15.27
CA SER A 70 4.07 -11.71 14.10
C SER A 70 4.85 -11.94 12.80
N ALA A 71 4.21 -12.57 11.81
CA ALA A 71 4.77 -12.71 10.48
C ALA A 71 4.54 -11.44 9.65
N THR A 72 5.35 -11.23 8.62
CA THR A 72 5.14 -10.18 7.62
C THR A 72 5.60 -10.68 6.27
N ALA A 73 5.06 -10.15 5.19
CA ALA A 73 5.58 -10.40 3.87
C ALA A 73 5.72 -9.10 3.07
N LEU A 74 6.74 -9.05 2.23
CA LEU A 74 6.96 -7.97 1.28
C LEU A 74 6.66 -8.48 -0.13
N LEU A 75 5.83 -7.74 -0.86
CA LEU A 75 5.69 -7.90 -2.31
C LEU A 75 6.44 -6.74 -2.97
N PHE A 76 7.25 -7.06 -3.96
CA PHE A 76 7.88 -6.10 -4.87
C PHE A 76 7.29 -6.33 -6.25
N LEU A 77 6.57 -5.32 -6.74
CA LEU A 77 5.83 -5.35 -7.99
C LEU A 77 6.46 -4.39 -9.01
N ASP A 78 6.55 -4.82 -10.25
CA ASP A 78 6.95 -3.99 -11.39
C ASP A 78 6.06 -4.25 -12.60
N LEU A 79 5.75 -3.20 -13.36
CA LEU A 79 4.94 -3.30 -14.57
C LEU A 79 5.77 -3.73 -15.77
N ASP A 80 5.39 -4.86 -16.35
CA ASP A 80 6.13 -5.42 -17.48
C ASP A 80 6.02 -4.51 -18.70
N HIS A 81 7.17 -4.20 -19.30
CA HIS A 81 7.25 -3.38 -20.51
C HIS A 81 6.59 -1.99 -20.36
N PHE A 82 6.55 -1.40 -19.16
CA PHE A 82 5.93 -0.09 -18.92
C PHE A 82 6.46 1.03 -19.83
N LYS A 83 7.76 1.01 -20.15
CA LYS A 83 8.33 1.93 -21.15
C LYS A 83 7.63 1.85 -22.51
N ARG A 84 7.26 0.65 -22.98
CA ARG A 84 6.53 0.48 -24.24
C ARG A 84 5.14 1.10 -24.17
N ILE A 85 4.48 1.09 -23.01
CA ILE A 85 3.21 1.79 -22.80
C ILE A 85 3.43 3.30 -22.97
N ASN A 86 4.44 3.87 -22.33
CA ASN A 86 4.78 5.29 -22.49
C ASN A 86 5.13 5.64 -23.95
N ASP A 87 5.94 4.82 -24.61
CA ASP A 87 6.37 5.07 -25.99
C ASP A 87 5.19 4.96 -26.98
N THR A 88 4.18 4.12 -26.69
CA THR A 88 3.02 3.88 -27.57
C THR A 88 1.87 4.87 -27.32
N TYR A 89 1.57 5.16 -26.05
CA TYR A 89 0.38 5.91 -25.65
C TYR A 89 0.68 7.26 -25.00
N GLY A 90 1.96 7.57 -24.78
CA GLY A 90 2.43 8.80 -24.14
C GLY A 90 2.44 8.72 -22.62
N HIS A 91 3.24 9.59 -22.00
CA HIS A 91 3.40 9.64 -20.54
C HIS A 91 2.11 9.90 -19.77
N VAL A 92 1.15 10.63 -20.35
CA VAL A 92 -0.16 10.86 -19.74
C VAL A 92 -0.91 9.53 -19.55
N ALA A 93 -0.93 8.68 -20.58
CA ALA A 93 -1.53 7.36 -20.49
C ALA A 93 -0.76 6.44 -19.52
N GLY A 94 0.57 6.52 -19.52
CA GLY A 94 1.40 5.83 -18.54
C GLY A 94 1.07 6.19 -17.09
N ASN A 95 0.87 7.48 -16.81
CA ASN A 95 0.44 7.94 -15.49
C ASN A 95 -0.94 7.38 -15.12
N GLN A 96 -1.90 7.38 -16.06
CA GLN A 96 -3.23 6.79 -15.83
C GLN A 96 -3.14 5.28 -15.54
N VAL A 97 -2.21 4.56 -16.17
CA VAL A 97 -1.93 3.16 -15.82
C VAL A 97 -1.41 3.08 -14.38
N LEU A 98 -0.41 3.87 -14.00
CA LEU A 98 0.14 3.85 -12.63
C LEU A 98 -0.92 4.20 -11.56
N ASP A 99 -1.83 5.11 -11.86
CA ASP A 99 -2.95 5.47 -10.98
C ASP A 99 -3.96 4.31 -10.88
N ALA A 100 -4.26 3.64 -11.99
CA ALA A 100 -5.11 2.45 -11.98
C ALA A 100 -4.49 1.28 -11.19
N ILE A 101 -3.17 1.09 -11.30
CA ILE A 101 -2.43 0.10 -10.51
C ILE A 101 -2.47 0.48 -9.04
N SER A 102 -2.23 1.74 -8.70
CA SER A 102 -2.37 2.25 -7.34
C SER A 102 -3.76 1.92 -6.80
N ALA A 103 -4.83 2.15 -7.56
CA ALA A 103 -6.21 1.80 -7.17
C ALA A 103 -6.44 0.28 -6.98
N ILE A 104 -5.75 -0.58 -7.73
CA ILE A 104 -5.76 -2.04 -7.56
C ILE A 104 -5.07 -2.44 -6.25
N LEU A 105 -3.84 -1.92 -6.03
CA LEU A 105 -3.12 -1.63 -4.77
C LEU A 105 -3.88 -1.84 -3.47
N GLU A 106 -4.28 -0.71 -2.91
CA GLU A 106 -5.62 -0.37 -3.29
C GLU A 106 -6.70 -1.22 -2.63
N ARG A 107 -7.63 -1.66 -3.47
CA ARG A 107 -8.68 -2.61 -3.11
C ARG A 107 -8.16 -4.00 -2.73
N SER A 108 -6.89 -4.30 -3.02
CA SER A 108 -6.29 -5.61 -2.79
C SER A 108 -5.55 -5.71 -1.45
N THR A 109 -5.39 -4.61 -0.72
CA THR A 109 -4.70 -4.56 0.58
C THR A 109 -5.57 -3.95 1.66
N ARG A 110 -5.20 -4.21 2.92
CA ARG A 110 -5.89 -3.74 4.11
C ARG A 110 -5.30 -2.39 4.58
N PRO A 111 -6.02 -1.62 5.42
CA PRO A 111 -5.55 -0.33 5.91
C PRO A 111 -4.22 -0.37 6.69
N GLU A 112 -3.90 -1.50 7.31
CA GLU A 112 -2.65 -1.73 8.04
C GLU A 112 -1.46 -2.10 7.16
N ASP A 113 -1.70 -2.51 5.91
CA ASP A 113 -0.64 -2.83 4.96
C ASP A 113 -0.02 -1.52 4.41
N LEU A 114 1.29 -1.51 4.16
CA LEU A 114 1.99 -0.33 3.64
C LEU A 114 2.16 -0.43 2.13
N LEU A 115 1.68 0.57 1.39
CA LEU A 115 1.92 0.70 -0.04
C LEU A 115 2.96 1.79 -0.30
N GLY A 116 3.95 1.50 -1.12
CA GLY A 116 4.96 2.45 -1.58
C GLY A 116 5.06 2.42 -3.11
N ARG A 117 5.34 3.57 -3.74
CA ARG A 117 5.54 3.67 -5.19
C ARG A 117 6.86 4.34 -5.53
N TYR A 118 7.71 3.62 -6.26
CA TYR A 118 9.08 4.00 -6.59
C TYR A 118 9.19 4.16 -8.12
N GLY A 119 8.50 5.18 -8.66
CA GLY A 119 8.36 5.33 -10.12
C GLY A 119 7.27 4.44 -10.68
N ASP A 120 7.65 3.42 -11.46
CA ASP A 120 6.79 2.36 -12.02
C ASP A 120 6.82 1.05 -11.21
N GLU A 121 7.59 1.04 -10.13
CA GLU A 121 7.68 -0.04 -9.16
C GLU A 121 6.81 0.23 -7.92
N PHE A 122 6.32 -0.83 -7.28
CA PHE A 122 5.55 -0.75 -6.05
C PHE A 122 6.05 -1.73 -5.00
N LEU A 123 6.09 -1.29 -3.75
CA LEU A 123 6.41 -2.12 -2.59
C LEU A 123 5.19 -2.21 -1.69
N ILE A 124 4.83 -3.43 -1.30
CA ILE A 124 3.67 -3.71 -0.44
C ILE A 124 4.14 -4.52 0.75
N LEU A 125 4.14 -3.92 1.95
CA LEU A 125 4.42 -4.63 3.19
C LEU A 125 3.10 -5.07 3.82
N LEU A 126 2.87 -6.39 3.85
CA LEU A 126 1.69 -7.00 4.42
C LEU A 126 1.90 -7.26 5.91
N ALA A 127 1.00 -6.71 6.72
CA ALA A 127 1.04 -6.85 8.17
C ALA A 127 0.44 -8.20 8.60
N ASP A 128 1.03 -8.84 9.61
CA ASP A 128 0.56 -10.11 10.18
C ASP A 128 0.21 -11.16 9.11
N THR A 129 1.12 -11.35 8.15
CA THR A 129 0.86 -12.15 6.94
C THR A 129 1.96 -13.17 6.74
N SER A 130 1.56 -14.45 6.63
CA SER A 130 2.47 -15.53 6.29
C SER A 130 2.91 -15.45 4.81
N LEU A 131 4.01 -16.10 4.44
CA LEU A 131 4.41 -16.17 3.02
C LEU A 131 3.32 -16.80 2.14
N SER A 132 2.59 -17.80 2.66
CA SER A 132 1.50 -18.45 1.91
C SER A 132 0.36 -17.48 1.63
N ASP A 133 -0.09 -16.74 2.66
CA ASP A 133 -1.16 -15.75 2.51
C ASP A 133 -0.73 -14.59 1.61
N ALA A 134 0.53 -14.18 1.69
CA ALA A 134 1.11 -13.17 0.82
C ALA A 134 1.06 -13.59 -0.66
N LEU A 135 1.29 -14.87 -0.97
CA LEU A 135 1.16 -15.38 -2.33
C LEU A 135 -0.29 -15.33 -2.84
N HIS A 136 -1.29 -15.50 -1.97
CA HIS A 136 -2.70 -15.30 -2.32
C HIS A 136 -3.01 -13.82 -2.62
N VAL A 137 -2.48 -12.89 -1.81
CA VAL A 137 -2.61 -11.45 -2.07
C VAL A 137 -1.92 -11.07 -3.38
N ALA A 138 -0.70 -11.57 -3.60
CA ALA A 138 0.06 -11.36 -4.82
C ALA A 138 -0.71 -11.88 -6.05
N ARG A 139 -1.32 -13.07 -5.96
CA ARG A 139 -2.15 -13.65 -7.04
C ARG A 139 -3.34 -12.76 -7.37
N ARG A 140 -4.06 -12.29 -6.35
CA ARG A 140 -5.19 -11.37 -6.53
C ARG A 140 -4.77 -10.07 -7.24
N ILE A 141 -3.65 -9.48 -6.83
CA ILE A 141 -3.08 -8.28 -7.46
C ILE A 141 -2.74 -8.57 -8.92
N HIS A 142 -1.96 -9.62 -9.16
CA HIS A 142 -1.53 -10.04 -10.49
C HIS A 142 -2.72 -10.20 -11.45
N ASP A 143 -3.75 -10.94 -11.03
CA ASP A 143 -4.92 -11.21 -11.86
C ASP A 143 -5.75 -9.94 -12.10
N ALA A 144 -5.86 -9.06 -11.11
CA ALA A 144 -6.53 -7.77 -11.26
C ALA A 144 -5.80 -6.83 -12.22
N VAL A 145 -4.47 -6.80 -12.19
CA VAL A 145 -3.65 -6.04 -13.16
C VAL A 145 -3.84 -6.60 -14.56
N ARG A 146 -3.77 -7.92 -14.73
CA ARG A 146 -3.98 -8.59 -16.03
C ARG A 146 -5.37 -8.34 -16.62
N ALA A 147 -6.38 -8.22 -15.76
CA ALA A 147 -7.75 -7.90 -16.16
C ALA A 147 -7.97 -6.41 -16.47
N LEU A 148 -6.99 -5.53 -16.19
CA LEU A 148 -7.13 -4.10 -16.40
C LEU A 148 -7.38 -3.77 -17.88
N ARG A 149 -8.44 -2.99 -18.12
CA ARG A 149 -8.76 -2.38 -19.41
C ARG A 149 -8.92 -0.89 -19.18
N LEU A 150 -8.10 -0.08 -19.84
CA LEU A 150 -8.06 1.36 -19.61
C LEU A 150 -8.25 2.12 -20.92
N SER A 151 -9.25 3.00 -20.97
CA SER A 151 -9.42 3.93 -22.08
C SER A 151 -8.64 5.21 -21.78
N VAL A 152 -7.70 5.55 -22.66
CA VAL A 152 -6.77 6.67 -22.52
C VAL A 152 -6.85 7.59 -23.75
N PRO A 153 -6.53 8.88 -23.64
CA PRO A 153 -6.38 9.75 -24.80
C PRO A 153 -5.32 9.21 -25.76
N ALA A 154 -5.62 9.13 -27.05
CA ALA A 154 -4.67 8.67 -28.07
C ALA A 154 -3.73 9.81 -28.50
N ILE A 155 -2.48 9.47 -28.85
CA ILE A 155 -1.56 10.41 -29.49
C ILE A 155 -2.13 10.78 -30.87
N GLY A 156 -2.42 12.06 -31.10
CA GLY A 156 -3.04 12.54 -32.34
C GLY A 156 -4.56 12.71 -32.30
N GLY A 157 -5.19 12.51 -31.13
CA GLY A 157 -6.63 12.73 -30.91
C GLY A 157 -7.45 11.44 -30.89
N GLY A 158 -8.60 11.47 -30.21
CA GLY A 158 -9.46 10.30 -29.99
C GLY A 158 -9.09 9.49 -28.74
N THR A 159 -9.55 8.24 -28.68
CA THR A 159 -9.39 7.35 -27.53
C THR A 159 -8.71 6.05 -27.95
N ALA A 160 -7.71 5.63 -27.19
CA ALA A 160 -7.09 4.31 -27.29
C ALA A 160 -7.48 3.46 -26.08
N THR A 161 -7.50 2.14 -26.23
CA THR A 161 -7.74 1.23 -25.11
C THR A 161 -6.51 0.36 -24.87
N ILE A 162 -5.92 0.48 -23.68
CA ILE A 162 -4.84 -0.37 -23.21
C ILE A 162 -5.46 -1.64 -22.63
N THR A 163 -5.13 -2.79 -23.22
CA THR A 163 -5.72 -4.09 -22.85
C THR A 163 -4.70 -5.13 -22.36
N THR A 164 -3.42 -4.84 -22.49
CA THR A 164 -2.32 -5.76 -22.17
C THR A 164 -1.38 -5.12 -21.15
N VAL A 165 -1.85 -4.96 -19.93
CA VAL A 165 -0.99 -4.60 -18.79
C VAL A 165 -0.73 -5.88 -18.01
N THR A 166 0.54 -6.25 -17.87
CA THR A 166 0.97 -7.37 -17.02
C THR A 166 1.98 -6.87 -16.00
N THR A 167 2.21 -7.68 -14.98
CA THR A 167 3.13 -7.33 -13.91
C THR A 167 3.86 -8.57 -13.42
N SER A 168 5.12 -8.37 -13.05
CA SER A 168 5.91 -9.38 -12.35
C SER A 168 5.98 -9.02 -10.87
N LEU A 169 5.93 -10.03 -10.00
CA LEU A 169 6.02 -9.86 -8.55
C LEU A 169 7.09 -10.78 -7.93
N GLY A 170 7.91 -10.22 -7.07
CA GLY A 170 8.74 -10.95 -6.12
C GLY A 170 8.12 -10.91 -4.72
N VAL A 171 8.16 -12.02 -3.98
CA VAL A 171 7.53 -12.12 -2.64
C VAL A 171 8.53 -12.63 -1.61
N ALA A 172 8.85 -11.83 -0.59
CA ALA A 172 9.73 -12.22 0.51
C ALA A 172 8.96 -12.33 1.82
N GLY A 173 9.18 -13.43 2.55
CA GLY A 173 8.53 -13.68 3.85
C GLY A 173 9.45 -13.38 5.04
N TYR A 174 8.91 -12.72 6.06
CA TYR A 174 9.48 -12.61 7.38
C TYR A 174 8.76 -13.55 8.34
N SER A 175 9.52 -14.35 9.09
CA SER A 175 9.01 -15.14 10.21
C SER A 175 9.75 -14.76 11.49
N PRO A 176 9.06 -14.75 12.64
CA PRO A 176 9.67 -14.49 13.94
C PRO A 176 10.90 -15.36 14.20
N GLY A 177 11.87 -14.79 14.93
CA GLY A 177 13.12 -15.47 15.27
C GLY A 177 14.25 -15.31 14.24
N HIS A 178 13.98 -14.69 13.08
CA HIS A 178 15.04 -14.29 12.15
C HIS A 178 15.48 -12.84 12.41
N HIS A 179 16.79 -12.60 12.36
CA HIS A 179 17.38 -11.27 12.37
C HIS A 179 17.44 -10.75 10.93
N ARG A 180 16.34 -10.18 10.45
CA ARG A 180 16.26 -9.50 9.14
C ARG A 180 15.88 -8.04 9.31
N THR A 181 16.48 -7.18 8.50
CA THR A 181 16.09 -5.77 8.34
C THR A 181 15.03 -5.62 7.26
N VAL A 182 14.47 -4.41 7.10
CA VAL A 182 13.60 -4.12 5.94
C VAL A 182 14.39 -4.25 4.64
N ASP A 183 15.64 -3.77 4.62
CA ASP A 183 16.50 -3.86 3.43
C ASP A 183 16.77 -5.31 3.01
N ASP A 184 16.95 -6.24 3.96
CA ASP A 184 17.09 -7.66 3.65
C ASP A 184 15.84 -8.20 2.93
N LEU A 185 14.65 -7.81 3.39
CA LEU A 185 13.38 -8.21 2.76
C LEU A 185 13.24 -7.59 1.37
N VAL A 186 13.61 -6.33 1.19
CA VAL A 186 13.58 -5.64 -0.11
C VAL A 186 14.51 -6.33 -1.10
N VAL A 187 15.75 -6.63 -0.71
CA VAL A 187 16.71 -7.34 -1.57
C VAL A 187 16.21 -8.73 -1.96
N GLU A 188 15.60 -9.46 -1.02
CA GLU A 188 15.04 -10.78 -1.30
C GLU A 188 13.85 -10.72 -2.26
N ALA A 189 12.94 -9.77 -2.06
CA ALA A 189 11.79 -9.58 -2.93
C ALA A 189 12.23 -9.10 -4.32
N ASP A 190 13.20 -8.20 -4.41
CA ASP A 190 13.80 -7.76 -5.68
C ASP A 190 14.47 -8.91 -6.43
N THR A 191 15.25 -9.74 -5.72
CA THR A 191 15.87 -10.94 -6.32
C THR A 191 14.81 -11.90 -6.90
N ALA A 192 13.70 -12.09 -6.19
CA ALA A 192 12.59 -12.91 -6.68
C ALA A 192 11.86 -12.25 -7.86
N LEU A 193 11.67 -10.93 -7.84
CA LEU A 193 11.11 -10.16 -8.94
C LEU A 193 11.97 -10.29 -10.20
N TYR A 194 13.29 -10.20 -10.04
CA TYR A 194 14.25 -10.42 -11.12
C TYR A 194 14.11 -11.83 -11.73
N ALA A 195 13.95 -12.86 -10.88
CA ALA A 195 13.70 -14.22 -11.35
C ALA A 195 12.39 -14.34 -12.15
N ALA A 196 11.31 -13.66 -11.72
CA ALA A 196 10.05 -13.57 -12.46
C ALA A 196 10.24 -12.89 -13.82
N LYS A 197 10.98 -11.76 -13.88
CA LYS A 197 11.25 -11.06 -15.14
C LYS A 197 12.08 -11.90 -16.12
N ASN A 198 13.07 -12.63 -15.62
CA ASN A 198 13.93 -13.49 -16.45
C ASN A 198 13.26 -14.80 -16.88
N SER A 199 12.27 -15.27 -16.14
CA SER A 199 11.54 -16.51 -16.45
C SER A 199 10.31 -16.27 -17.33
N GLY A 200 10.21 -15.11 -18.00
CA GLY A 200 9.15 -14.81 -18.96
C GLY A 200 8.15 -13.72 -18.58
N ARG A 201 8.31 -13.05 -17.42
CA ARG A 201 7.40 -12.01 -16.90
C ARG A 201 5.97 -12.53 -16.61
N ASP A 202 5.02 -11.64 -16.31
CA ASP A 202 3.60 -11.97 -16.03
C ASP A 202 3.46 -13.13 -15.02
N GLN A 203 4.23 -13.05 -13.92
CA GLN A 203 4.28 -14.11 -12.93
C GLN A 203 4.72 -13.64 -11.55
N ILE A 204 4.57 -14.56 -10.57
CA ILE A 204 4.88 -14.34 -9.17
C ILE A 204 5.96 -15.33 -8.77
N CYS A 205 7.06 -14.84 -8.20
CA CYS A 205 8.13 -15.67 -7.67
C CYS A 205 8.28 -15.43 -6.17
N PRO A 206 8.21 -16.46 -5.32
CA PRO A 206 8.64 -16.35 -3.93
C PRO A 206 10.17 -16.32 -3.84
N ALA A 207 10.70 -15.54 -2.91
CA ALA A 207 12.09 -15.64 -2.50
C ALA A 207 12.34 -17.00 -1.83
N PRO A 208 13.51 -17.63 -2.05
CA PRO A 208 13.84 -18.90 -1.43
C PRO A 208 13.84 -18.76 0.10
N PRO A 209 13.36 -19.77 0.84
CA PRO A 209 13.40 -19.74 2.30
C PRO A 209 14.85 -19.68 2.77
N ARG A 210 15.20 -18.68 3.58
CA ARG A 210 16.49 -18.68 4.27
C ARG A 210 16.44 -19.62 5.46
N PRO A 211 17.49 -20.44 5.67
CA PRO A 211 17.56 -21.29 6.85
C PRO A 211 17.56 -20.43 8.12
N ARG A 212 16.84 -20.89 9.16
CA ARG A 212 16.96 -20.31 10.50
C ARG A 212 18.41 -20.47 10.93
N LEU A 213 19.08 -19.36 11.25
CA LEU A 213 20.36 -19.44 11.96
C LEU A 213 20.07 -20.17 13.28
N ALA A 214 20.66 -21.35 13.45
CA ALA A 214 20.61 -22.07 14.71
C ALA A 214 21.21 -21.16 15.79
N ARG A 215 20.45 -20.94 16.86
CA ARG A 215 20.91 -20.21 18.05
C ARG A 215 21.91 -21.04 18.83
#